data_AF-A0A2E0H0N3-F1
#
_entry.id   AF-A0A2E0H0N3-F1
#
_cell.length_a   1.000
_cell.length_b   1.000
_cell.length_c   1.000
_cell.angle_alpha   90.00
_cell.angle_beta   90.00
_cell.angle_gamma   90.00
#
_symmetry.space_group_name_H-M   'P 1'
#
loop_
_entity.id
_entity.type
_entity.pdbx_description
1 polymer ?
#
loop_
_entity_poly.entity_id
_entity_poly.type
_entity_poly.pdbx_seq_one_letter_code
_entity_poly.pdbx_strand_id
1 'polypeptide(L)'
;MTHQHYRKQQILSRSLGLIDYDYIKQQVATFCTFPESKNLAHEMLPSYLESKVFQQQIETVEGINLISNIGSFSLGGIKDHGESIKIANLGGVLTGQELLVIANTIDALSNARTTILNHQEELPKLLELAKKIPDLSYLAYSVTSKIASNGLVKDDATPNLGT
;
A
#
# COMPACT_ATOMS: atom_id res chain seq x y z
N MET A 1 32.25 -16.18 -1.78
CA MET A 1 31.99 -14.73 -1.91
C MET A 1 33.28 -13.99 -1.59
N THR A 2 33.78 -13.11 -2.48
CA THR A 2 35.18 -12.66 -2.52
C THR A 2 35.41 -11.35 -1.73
N HIS A 3 36.59 -11.18 -1.12
CA HIS A 3 37.01 -10.01 -0.31
C HIS A 3 36.70 -8.63 -0.93
N GLN A 4 36.75 -8.51 -2.26
CA GLN A 4 36.46 -7.27 -3.00
C GLN A 4 34.99 -6.83 -2.91
N HIS A 5 34.04 -7.78 -2.79
CA HIS A 5 32.62 -7.48 -2.68
C HIS A 5 32.28 -6.87 -1.30
N TYR A 6 32.91 -7.38 -0.25
CA TYR A 6 32.76 -6.87 1.12
C TYR A 6 33.24 -5.41 1.24
N ARG A 7 34.42 -5.10 0.67
CA ARG A 7 34.97 -3.74 0.67
C ARG A 7 34.06 -2.74 -0.04
N LYS A 8 33.44 -3.13 -1.16
CA LYS A 8 32.48 -2.28 -1.88
C LYS A 8 31.25 -1.97 -1.02
N GLN A 9 30.65 -2.98 -0.40
CA GLN A 9 29.48 -2.79 0.47
C GLN A 9 29.79 -1.89 1.68
N GLN A 10 30.97 -2.07 2.29
CA GLN A 10 31.41 -1.24 3.41
C GLN A 10 31.56 0.24 3.03
N ILE A 11 32.13 0.52 1.84
CA ILE A 11 32.25 1.89 1.33
C ILE A 11 30.86 2.50 1.10
N LEU A 12 29.95 1.77 0.46
CA LEU A 12 28.60 2.27 0.19
C LEU A 12 27.82 2.57 1.48
N SER A 13 27.86 1.65 2.45
CA SER A 13 27.23 1.84 3.76
C SER A 13 27.79 3.07 4.49
N ARG A 14 29.12 3.24 4.50
CA ARG A 14 29.75 4.43 5.09
C ARG A 14 29.33 5.71 4.38
N SER A 15 29.27 5.70 3.05
CA SER A 15 28.84 6.87 2.27
C SER A 15 27.40 7.27 2.58
N LEU A 16 26.49 6.31 2.76
CA LEU A 16 25.10 6.59 3.17
C LEU A 16 25.03 7.24 4.56
N GLY A 17 25.89 6.82 5.49
CA GLY A 17 26.02 7.47 6.79
C GLY A 17 26.55 8.90 6.69
N LEU A 18 27.51 9.17 5.80
CA LEU A 18 28.09 10.51 5.62
C LEU A 18 27.12 11.54 5.03
N ILE A 19 26.09 11.09 4.31
CA ILE A 19 25.06 11.96 3.72
C ILE A 19 23.76 11.95 4.54
N ASP A 20 23.78 11.39 5.75
CA ASP A 20 22.63 11.25 6.64
C ASP A 20 21.41 10.64 5.92
N TYR A 21 21.63 9.57 5.14
CA TYR A 21 20.58 8.99 4.32
C TYR A 21 19.37 8.49 5.14
N ASP A 22 19.59 8.06 6.38
CA ASP A 22 18.50 7.69 7.29
C ASP A 22 17.56 8.87 7.60
N TYR A 23 18.09 10.09 7.73
CA TYR A 23 17.28 11.30 7.89
C TYR A 23 16.43 11.57 6.64
N ILE A 24 17.00 11.39 5.44
CA ILE A 24 16.26 11.53 4.17
C ILE A 24 15.08 10.57 4.13
N LYS A 25 15.29 9.29 4.48
CA LYS A 25 14.22 8.28 4.55
C LYS A 25 13.12 8.65 5.55
N GLN A 26 13.51 9.14 6.73
CA GLN A 26 12.55 9.62 7.74
C GLN A 26 11.71 10.77 7.19
N GLN A 27 12.33 11.75 6.55
CA GLN A 27 11.60 12.88 5.96
C GLN A 27 10.61 12.42 4.88
N VAL A 28 11.02 11.52 3.97
CA VAL A 28 10.11 10.94 2.97
C VAL A 28 8.93 10.23 3.63
N ALA A 29 9.18 9.43 4.68
CA ALA A 29 8.14 8.71 5.40
C ALA A 29 7.09 9.64 6.04
N THR A 30 7.43 10.89 6.38
CA THR A 30 6.46 11.86 6.92
C THR A 30 5.39 12.28 5.90
N PHE A 31 5.68 12.18 4.61
CA PHE A 31 4.74 12.49 3.52
C PHE A 31 3.90 11.27 3.08
N CYS A 32 4.23 10.07 3.57
CA CYS A 32 3.50 8.87 3.24
C CYS A 32 2.14 8.81 3.99
N THR A 33 1.06 8.58 3.25
CA THR A 33 -0.30 8.53 3.81
C THR A 33 -0.78 7.12 4.12
N PHE A 34 -0.13 6.08 3.58
CA PHE A 34 -0.46 4.67 3.77
C PHE A 34 0.58 4.02 4.69
N PRO A 35 0.21 3.21 5.70
CA PRO A 35 1.17 2.63 6.65
C PRO A 35 2.30 1.84 5.97
N GLU A 36 1.98 1.04 4.96
CA GLU A 36 2.96 0.24 4.22
C GLU A 36 3.90 1.12 3.40
N SER A 37 3.45 2.27 2.89
CA SER A 37 4.35 3.19 2.19
C SER A 37 5.35 3.89 3.11
N LYS A 38 5.00 4.10 4.39
CA LYS A 38 5.96 4.56 5.42
C LYS A 38 7.06 3.53 5.64
N ASN A 39 6.69 2.25 5.76
CA ASN A 39 7.66 1.17 5.91
C ASN A 39 8.59 1.08 4.69
N LEU A 40 8.04 1.16 3.47
CA LEU A 40 8.83 1.19 2.24
C LEU A 40 9.79 2.40 2.19
N ALA A 41 9.38 3.57 2.67
CA ALA A 41 10.25 4.74 2.75
C ALA A 41 11.41 4.53 3.75
N HIS A 42 11.15 3.92 4.91
CA HIS A 42 12.17 3.60 5.90
C HIS A 42 13.17 2.53 5.43
N GLU A 43 12.71 1.58 4.61
CA GLU A 43 13.52 0.50 4.03
C GLU A 43 14.17 0.88 2.69
N MET A 44 13.91 2.10 2.19
CA MET A 44 14.41 2.56 0.90
C MET A 44 15.94 2.48 0.84
N LEU A 45 16.48 1.96 -0.26
CA LEU A 45 17.90 1.93 -0.56
C LEU A 45 18.15 2.39 -2.00
N PRO A 46 19.27 3.08 -2.26
CA PRO A 46 19.63 3.43 -3.62
C PRO A 46 19.83 2.17 -4.48
N SER A 47 19.35 2.23 -5.71
CA SER A 47 19.69 1.25 -6.74
C SER A 47 20.93 1.69 -7.51
N TYR A 48 21.80 0.74 -7.83
CA TYR A 48 22.96 0.95 -8.71
C TYR A 48 22.81 0.21 -10.05
N LEU A 49 21.63 -0.37 -10.30
CA LEU A 49 21.28 -0.98 -11.57
C LEU A 49 20.53 0.06 -12.42
N GLU A 50 21.11 0.44 -13.55
CA GLU A 50 20.60 1.48 -14.44
C GLU A 50 19.13 1.27 -14.83
N SER A 51 18.77 0.05 -15.26
CA SER A 51 17.40 -0.27 -15.65
C SER A 51 16.40 -0.06 -14.51
N LYS A 52 16.77 -0.40 -13.28
CA LYS A 52 15.93 -0.19 -12.09
C LYS A 52 15.81 1.30 -11.75
N VAL A 53 16.90 2.07 -11.87
CA VAL A 53 16.86 3.53 -11.64
C VAL A 53 15.93 4.20 -12.66
N PHE A 54 16.06 3.84 -13.95
CA PHE A 54 15.21 4.39 -15.01
C PHE A 54 13.72 4.07 -14.77
N GLN A 55 13.41 2.83 -14.39
CA GLN A 55 12.05 2.44 -14.04
C GLN A 55 11.51 3.26 -12.86
N GLN A 56 12.27 3.39 -11.76
CA GLN A 56 11.86 4.16 -10.58
C GLN A 56 11.63 5.64 -10.90
N GLN A 57 12.43 6.22 -11.81
CA GLN A 57 12.24 7.59 -12.26
C GLN A 57 10.93 7.76 -13.04
N ILE A 58 10.61 6.83 -13.94
CA ILE A 58 9.32 6.84 -14.66
C ILE A 58 8.15 6.71 -13.68
N GLU A 59 8.22 5.75 -12.76
CA GLU A 59 7.19 5.55 -11.72
C GLU A 59 7.00 6.82 -10.87
N THR A 60 8.10 7.54 -10.57
CA THR A 60 8.05 8.81 -9.83
C THR A 60 7.37 9.92 -10.65
N VAL A 61 7.69 10.03 -11.94
CA VAL A 61 7.06 11.01 -12.84
C VAL A 61 5.56 10.75 -12.97
N GLU A 62 5.16 9.49 -13.16
CA GLU A 62 3.75 9.11 -13.19
C GLU A 62 3.06 9.36 -11.85
N GLY A 63 3.73 9.08 -10.72
CA GLY A 63 3.21 9.38 -9.39
C GLY A 63 2.97 10.88 -9.16
N ILE A 64 3.89 11.73 -9.61
CA ILE A 64 3.71 13.19 -9.57
C ILE A 64 2.51 13.60 -10.42
N ASN A 65 2.37 13.03 -11.63
CA ASN A 65 1.24 13.30 -12.52
C ASN A 65 -0.11 12.87 -11.88
N LEU A 66 -0.15 11.68 -11.28
CA LEU A 66 -1.32 11.15 -10.57
C LEU A 66 -1.76 12.10 -9.44
N ILE A 67 -0.82 12.57 -8.62
CA ILE A 67 -1.11 13.45 -7.48
C ILE A 67 -1.48 14.87 -7.92
N SER A 68 -0.83 15.39 -8.96
CA SER A 68 -0.93 16.81 -9.32
C SER A 68 -2.07 17.12 -10.29
N ASN A 69 -2.39 16.18 -11.19
CA ASN A 69 -3.27 16.44 -12.34
C ASN A 69 -4.53 15.58 -12.37
N ILE A 70 -4.49 14.36 -11.80
CA ILE A 70 -5.56 13.34 -11.96
C ILE A 70 -6.57 13.36 -10.78
N GLY A 71 -6.47 14.32 -9.87
CA GLY A 71 -7.45 14.59 -8.80
C GLY A 71 -7.07 13.99 -7.44
N SER A 72 -8.06 13.80 -6.55
CA SER A 72 -7.84 13.34 -5.17
C SER A 72 -7.60 11.83 -5.08
N PHE A 73 -6.50 11.36 -5.66
CA PHE A 73 -5.97 10.04 -5.34
C PHE A 73 -5.39 10.07 -3.92
N SER A 74 -5.94 9.27 -3.02
CA SER A 74 -5.40 9.13 -1.67
C SER A 74 -5.66 7.75 -1.11
N LEU A 75 -4.64 7.17 -0.50
CA LEU A 75 -4.74 5.96 0.33
C LEU A 75 -4.74 6.28 1.83
N GLY A 76 -4.83 7.57 2.20
CA GLY A 76 -4.68 8.02 3.58
C GLY A 76 -5.79 7.59 4.55
N GLY A 77 -6.94 7.15 4.04
CA GLY A 77 -8.03 6.62 4.87
C GLY A 77 -7.80 5.16 5.31
N ILE A 78 -6.81 4.48 4.74
CA ILE A 78 -6.53 3.09 5.07
C ILE A 78 -5.78 3.02 6.40
N LYS A 79 -6.37 2.29 7.35
CA LYS A 79 -5.74 2.00 8.64
C LYS A 79 -4.80 0.80 8.48
N ASP A 80 -3.79 0.74 9.37
CA ASP A 80 -2.93 -0.44 9.45
C ASP A 80 -3.78 -1.67 9.78
N HIS A 81 -3.61 -2.70 8.96
CA HIS A 81 -4.36 -3.95 8.99
C HIS A 81 -3.43 -5.17 8.88
N GLY A 82 -2.11 -4.96 8.98
CA GLY A 82 -1.13 -6.04 8.84
C GLY A 82 -1.31 -7.13 9.89
N GLU A 83 -1.65 -6.75 11.13
CA GLU A 83 -1.92 -7.73 12.20
C GLU A 83 -3.19 -8.54 11.94
N SER A 84 -4.26 -7.89 11.46
CA SER A 84 -5.50 -8.58 11.07
C SER A 84 -5.24 -9.61 9.97
N ILE A 85 -4.42 -9.29 8.97
CA ILE A 85 -4.02 -10.24 7.92
C ILE A 85 -3.28 -11.43 8.52
N LYS A 86 -2.32 -11.21 9.44
CA LYS A 86 -1.57 -12.31 10.08
C LYS A 86 -2.50 -13.23 10.88
N ILE A 87 -3.40 -12.66 11.68
CA ILE A 87 -4.37 -13.43 12.48
C ILE A 87 -5.23 -14.29 11.56
N ALA A 88 -5.81 -13.69 10.52
CA ALA A 88 -6.66 -14.42 9.58
C ALA A 88 -5.91 -15.52 8.83
N ASN A 89 -4.65 -15.28 8.44
CA ASN A 89 -3.81 -16.27 7.76
C ASN A 89 -3.49 -17.49 8.65
N LEU A 90 -3.47 -17.31 9.97
CA LEU A 90 -3.32 -18.40 10.94
C LEU A 90 -4.65 -19.07 11.32
N GLY A 91 -5.76 -18.71 10.66
CA GLY A 91 -7.10 -19.21 10.96
C GLY A 91 -7.75 -18.58 12.20
N GLY A 92 -7.20 -17.45 12.70
CA GLY A 92 -7.75 -16.71 13.81
C GLY A 92 -9.02 -15.92 13.43
N VAL A 93 -9.75 -15.48 14.46
CA VAL A 93 -11.00 -14.72 14.30
C VAL A 93 -10.72 -13.23 14.44
N LEU A 94 -11.23 -12.45 13.48
CA LEU A 94 -11.19 -10.99 13.51
C LEU A 94 -12.46 -10.43 14.16
N THR A 95 -12.31 -9.33 14.88
CA THR A 95 -13.41 -8.52 15.35
C THR A 95 -14.14 -7.84 14.17
N GLY A 96 -15.40 -7.43 14.38
CA GLY A 96 -16.13 -6.69 13.35
C GLY A 96 -15.43 -5.40 12.92
N GLN A 97 -14.68 -4.77 13.82
CA GLN A 97 -13.96 -3.54 13.49
C GLN A 97 -12.69 -3.78 12.68
N GLU A 98 -11.99 -4.88 12.92
CA GLU A 98 -10.90 -5.33 12.04
C GLU A 98 -11.44 -5.72 10.66
N LEU A 99 -12.57 -6.42 10.59
CA LEU A 99 -13.23 -6.75 9.32
C LEU A 99 -13.61 -5.50 8.53
N LEU A 100 -14.17 -4.48 9.18
CA LEU A 100 -14.50 -3.21 8.53
C LEU A 100 -13.26 -2.47 8.02
N VAL A 101 -12.14 -2.53 8.74
CA VAL A 101 -10.86 -1.99 8.24
C VAL A 101 -10.43 -2.73 6.97
N ILE A 102 -10.56 -4.06 6.91
CA ILE A 102 -10.26 -4.84 5.70
C ILE A 102 -11.19 -4.44 4.54
N ALA A 103 -12.50 -4.32 4.79
CA ALA A 103 -13.46 -3.91 3.76
C ALA A 103 -13.14 -2.52 3.19
N ASN A 104 -12.88 -1.53 4.06
CA ASN A 104 -12.49 -0.18 3.65
C ASN A 104 -11.16 -0.17 2.85
N THR A 105 -10.22 -1.04 3.21
CA THR A 105 -8.95 -1.20 2.48
C THR A 105 -9.22 -1.70 1.07
N ILE A 106 -10.06 -2.73 0.91
CA ILE A 106 -10.46 -3.27 -0.39
C ILE A 106 -11.09 -2.16 -1.25
N ASP A 107 -12.06 -1.42 -0.71
CA ASP A 107 -12.73 -0.34 -1.45
C ASP A 107 -11.75 0.75 -1.89
N ALA A 108 -10.83 1.16 -1.01
CA ALA A 108 -9.79 2.14 -1.35
C ALA A 108 -8.86 1.66 -2.47
N LEU A 109 -8.45 0.38 -2.44
CA LEU A 109 -7.61 -0.22 -3.49
C LEU A 109 -8.37 -0.38 -4.82
N SER A 110 -9.64 -0.76 -4.78
CA SER A 110 -10.52 -0.82 -5.96
C SER A 110 -10.69 0.55 -6.61
N ASN A 111 -10.88 1.61 -5.80
CA ASN A 111 -10.94 2.99 -6.28
C ASN A 111 -9.61 3.42 -6.90
N ALA A 112 -8.48 3.16 -6.23
CA ALA A 112 -7.15 3.43 -6.76
C ALA A 112 -6.90 2.76 -8.12
N ARG A 113 -7.25 1.48 -8.23
CA ARG A 113 -7.16 0.71 -9.48
C ARG A 113 -8.01 1.34 -10.58
N THR A 114 -9.25 1.72 -10.27
CA THR A 114 -10.18 2.33 -11.22
C THR A 114 -9.68 3.69 -11.72
N THR A 115 -9.17 4.54 -10.82
CA THR A 115 -8.57 5.83 -11.17
C THR A 115 -7.43 5.66 -12.18
N ILE A 116 -6.53 4.71 -11.94
CA ILE A 116 -5.39 4.45 -12.83
C ILE A 116 -5.85 3.88 -14.17
N LEU A 117 -6.84 2.98 -14.19
CA LEU A 117 -7.40 2.44 -15.44
C LEU A 117 -8.01 3.53 -16.32
N ASN A 118 -8.69 4.51 -15.73
CA ASN A 118 -9.27 5.63 -16.46
C ASN A 118 -8.22 6.57 -17.07
N HIS A 119 -6.96 6.49 -16.61
CA HIS A 119 -5.83 7.32 -17.06
C HIS A 119 -4.66 6.44 -17.53
N GLN A 120 -4.99 5.30 -18.14
CA GLN A 120 -4.00 4.28 -18.52
C GLN A 120 -2.99 4.74 -19.57
N GLU A 121 -3.35 5.75 -20.36
CA GLU A 121 -2.46 6.35 -21.37
C GLU A 121 -1.44 7.28 -20.71
N GLU A 122 -1.83 8.03 -19.67
CA GLU A 122 -0.90 8.91 -18.94
C GLU A 122 -0.09 8.18 -17.86
N LEU A 123 -0.54 7.01 -17.40
CA LEU A 123 0.04 6.26 -16.28
C LEU A 123 0.40 4.79 -16.61
N PRO A 124 1.15 4.51 -17.70
CA PRO A 124 1.38 3.14 -18.15
C PRO A 124 2.17 2.27 -17.16
N LYS A 125 3.07 2.81 -16.34
CA LYS A 125 3.79 2.05 -15.31
C LYS A 125 2.95 1.81 -14.06
N LEU A 126 2.21 2.81 -13.60
CA LEU A 126 1.26 2.60 -12.50
C LEU A 126 0.14 1.64 -12.91
N LEU A 127 -0.24 1.60 -14.19
CA LEU A 127 -1.16 0.60 -14.73
C LEU A 127 -0.66 -0.83 -14.55
N GLU A 128 0.64 -1.09 -14.77
CA GLU A 128 1.24 -2.41 -14.54
C GLU A 128 1.10 -2.86 -13.08
N LEU A 129 1.16 -1.91 -12.13
CA LEU A 129 0.93 -2.16 -10.70
C LEU A 129 -0.56 -2.34 -10.39
N ALA A 130 -1.42 -1.47 -10.92
CA ALA A 130 -2.87 -1.50 -10.69
C ALA A 130 -3.50 -2.80 -11.20
N LYS A 131 -2.98 -3.38 -12.29
CA LYS A 131 -3.42 -4.68 -12.82
C LYS A 131 -3.17 -5.85 -11.86
N LYS A 132 -2.27 -5.71 -10.89
CA LYS A 132 -2.00 -6.73 -9.85
C LYS A 132 -2.94 -6.62 -8.66
N ILE A 133 -3.69 -5.52 -8.53
CA ILE A 133 -4.68 -5.35 -7.47
C ILE A 133 -5.89 -6.22 -7.82
N PRO A 134 -6.25 -7.23 -6.99
CA PRO A 134 -7.40 -8.07 -7.25
C PRO A 134 -8.71 -7.30 -7.00
N ASP A 135 -9.76 -7.65 -7.74
CA ASP A 135 -11.10 -7.21 -7.42
C ASP A 135 -11.67 -8.10 -6.30
N LEU A 136 -11.76 -7.53 -5.10
CA LEU A 136 -12.31 -8.18 -3.91
C LEU A 136 -13.59 -7.49 -3.44
N SER A 137 -14.27 -6.75 -4.31
CA SER A 137 -15.46 -5.96 -3.96
C SER A 137 -16.57 -6.82 -3.34
N TYR A 138 -16.68 -8.09 -3.75
CA TYR A 138 -17.61 -9.05 -3.14
C TYR A 138 -17.33 -9.28 -1.64
N LEU A 139 -16.06 -9.29 -1.24
CA LEU A 139 -15.62 -9.52 0.14
C LEU A 139 -15.91 -8.28 0.99
N ALA A 140 -15.58 -7.09 0.48
CA ALA A 140 -15.95 -5.83 1.12
C ALA A 140 -17.47 -5.75 1.35
N TYR A 141 -18.27 -6.07 0.33
CA TYR A 141 -19.72 -6.15 0.45
C TYR A 141 -20.19 -7.22 1.44
N SER A 142 -19.58 -8.40 1.46
CA SER A 142 -19.96 -9.48 2.38
C SER A 142 -19.77 -9.06 3.86
N VAL A 143 -18.73 -8.28 4.13
CA VAL A 143 -18.49 -7.69 5.46
C VAL A 143 -19.49 -6.57 5.74
N THR A 144 -19.58 -5.56 4.89
CA THR A 144 -20.38 -4.35 5.15
C THR A 144 -21.89 -4.59 5.10
N SER A 145 -22.34 -5.66 4.43
CA SER A 145 -23.73 -6.13 4.50
C SER A 145 -24.09 -6.68 5.87
N LYS A 146 -23.14 -7.28 6.61
CA LYS A 146 -23.40 -8.00 7.87
C LYS A 146 -22.91 -7.28 9.12
N ILE A 147 -21.94 -6.38 9.00
CA ILE A 147 -21.32 -5.66 10.10
C ILE A 147 -21.68 -4.18 10.01
N ALA A 148 -22.28 -3.63 11.07
CA ALA A 148 -22.57 -2.21 11.22
C ALA A 148 -21.30 -1.41 11.53
N SER A 149 -21.34 -0.08 11.34
CA SER A 149 -20.18 0.81 11.53
C SER A 149 -19.58 0.80 12.95
N ASN A 150 -20.36 0.37 13.95
CA ASN A 150 -19.90 0.16 15.32
C ASN A 150 -19.18 -1.18 15.54
N GLY A 151 -19.03 -2.01 14.50
CA GLY A 151 -18.39 -3.33 14.54
C GLY A 151 -19.31 -4.46 15.02
N LEU A 152 -20.60 -4.20 15.25
CA LEU A 152 -21.56 -5.24 15.65
C LEU A 152 -22.22 -5.88 14.42
N VAL A 153 -22.65 -7.13 14.58
CA VAL A 153 -23.45 -7.83 13.57
C VAL A 153 -24.81 -7.15 13.47
N LYS A 154 -25.29 -6.91 12.25
CA LYS A 154 -26.61 -6.35 12.01
C LYS A 154 -27.71 -7.38 12.28
N ASP A 155 -28.88 -6.90 12.66
CA ASP A 155 -30.04 -7.76 12.93
C ASP A 155 -30.51 -8.51 11.66
N ASP A 156 -30.29 -7.93 10.48
CA ASP A 156 -30.62 -8.53 9.18
C ASP A 156 -29.45 -9.29 8.53
N ALA A 157 -28.36 -9.54 9.27
CA ALA A 157 -27.17 -10.19 8.71
C ALA A 157 -27.43 -11.61 8.18
N THR A 158 -28.46 -12.29 8.71
CA THR A 158 -28.99 -13.54 8.17
C THR A 158 -30.51 -13.63 8.34
N PRO A 159 -31.21 -14.46 7.53
CA PRO A 159 -32.65 -14.69 7.70
C PRO A 159 -33.06 -15.25 9.07
N ASN A 160 -32.13 -15.91 9.78
CA ASN A 160 -32.39 -16.47 11.12
C ASN A 160 -32.20 -15.43 12.25
N LEU A 161 -31.62 -14.26 11.94
CA LEU A 161 -31.42 -13.16 12.90
C LEU A 161 -32.53 -12.11 12.79
N GLY A 162 -33.07 -11.89 11.58
CA GLY A 162 -34.23 -11.02 11.38
C GLY A 162 -35.50 -11.70 11.89
N THR A 163 -36.27 -10.99 12.73
CA THR A 163 -37.63 -11.41 13.12
C THR A 163 -38.57 -11.53 11.93
#